data_AF-A0A2P2BTB3-F1
#
_entry.id   AF-A0A2P2BTB3-F1
#
_cell.length_a   1.000
_cell.length_b   1.000
_cell.length_c   1.000
_cell.angle_alpha   90.00
_cell.angle_beta   90.00
_cell.angle_gamma   90.00
#
_symmetry.space_group_name_H-M   'P 1'
#
loop_
_entity.id
_entity.type
_entity.pdbx_description
1 polymer ?
#
loop_
_entity_poly.entity_id
_entity_poly.type
_entity_poly.pdbx_seq_one_letter_code
_entity_poly.pdbx_strand_id
1 'polypeptide(L)'
;MRREDIKNIIEAIMFAYSEPISIGELNSIINEELSSKEIELMLNSLIEEYKENNRGIQIIKLENKYQMTTNKEYAGFIKKLLEPKKRKH
;
A
#
# COMPACT_ATOMS: atom_id res chain seq x y z
N MET A 1 -3.11 15.08 14.63
CA MET A 1 -3.94 14.56 13.52
C MET A 1 -4.86 13.46 14.06
N ARG A 2 -6.06 13.24 13.51
CA ARG A 2 -6.88 12.09 13.92
C ARG A 2 -6.34 10.81 13.28
N ARG A 3 -6.59 9.66 13.90
CA ARG A 3 -6.14 8.35 13.40
C ARG A 3 -6.60 8.06 11.97
N GLU A 4 -7.85 8.41 11.66
CA GLU A 4 -8.39 8.27 10.30
C GLU A 4 -7.62 9.10 9.28
N ASP A 5 -7.22 10.32 9.66
CA ASP A 5 -6.44 11.20 8.79
C ASP A 5 -5.06 10.57 8.48
N ILE A 6 -4.45 9.87 9.45
CA ILE A 6 -3.15 9.19 9.28
C ILE A 6 -3.28 8.00 8.31
N LYS A 7 -4.29 7.14 8.45
CA LYS A 7 -4.50 6.02 7.52
C LYS A 7 -4.65 6.50 6.08
N ASN A 8 -5.44 7.56 5.87
CA ASN A 8 -5.64 8.15 4.55
C ASN A 8 -4.33 8.71 3.97
N ILE A 9 -3.46 9.27 4.81
CA ILE A 9 -2.14 9.75 4.38
C ILE A 9 -1.20 8.59 4.03
N ILE A 10 -1.17 7.53 4.84
CA ILE A 10 -0.41 6.31 4.54
C ILE A 10 -0.86 5.74 3.19
N GLU A 11 -2.17 5.59 2.97
CA GLU A 11 -2.76 5.15 1.70
C GLU A 11 -2.27 6.01 0.52
N ALA A 12 -2.39 7.33 0.65
CA ALA A 12 -1.99 8.27 -0.39
C ALA A 12 -0.48 8.19 -0.72
N ILE A 13 0.38 8.11 0.30
CA ILE A 13 1.84 7.98 0.12
C ILE A 13 2.17 6.68 -0.61
N MET A 14 1.63 5.56 -0.14
CA MET A 14 1.95 4.24 -0.72
C MET A 14 1.43 4.09 -2.15
N PHE A 15 0.26 4.67 -2.45
CA PHE A 15 -0.26 4.72 -3.81
C PHE A 15 0.63 5.54 -4.74
N ALA A 16 1.07 6.72 -4.29
CA ALA A 16 1.91 7.62 -5.10
C ALA A 16 3.34 7.09 -5.27
N TYR A 17 3.91 6.45 -4.23
CA TYR A 17 5.30 6.00 -4.24
C TYR A 17 5.49 4.72 -5.06
N SER A 18 4.52 3.79 -5.03
CA SER A 18 4.52 2.51 -5.76
C SER A 18 5.68 1.53 -5.51
N GLU A 19 6.73 1.97 -4.80
CA GLU A 19 7.92 1.19 -4.40
C GLU A 19 7.85 0.77 -2.93
N PRO A 20 8.67 -0.21 -2.48
CA PRO A 20 8.73 -0.60 -1.07
C PRO A 20 9.23 0.52 -0.15
N ILE A 21 8.47 0.83 0.90
CA ILE A 21 8.76 1.86 1.91
C ILE A 21 8.80 1.25 3.32
N SER A 22 9.78 1.64 4.13
CA SER A 22 9.88 1.21 5.54
C SER A 22 8.97 2.02 6.47
N ILE A 23 8.72 1.48 7.66
CA ILE A 23 8.00 2.22 8.72
C ILE A 23 8.76 3.49 9.11
N GLY A 24 10.09 3.45 9.14
CA GLY A 24 10.91 4.63 9.45
C GLY A 24 10.74 5.74 8.43
N GLU A 25 10.75 5.40 7.14
CA GLU A 25 10.50 6.35 6.05
C GLU A 25 9.07 6.90 6.07
N LEU A 26 8.06 6.05 6.33
CA LEU A 26 6.67 6.53 6.50
C LEU A 26 6.55 7.49 7.69
N ASN A 27 7.18 7.17 8.81
CA ASN A 27 7.13 7.99 10.02
C ASN A 27 7.78 9.37 9.80
N SER A 28 8.96 9.42 9.16
CA SER A 28 9.65 10.68 8.87
C SER A 28 8.90 11.59 7.89
N ILE A 29 8.12 11.02 6.96
CA ILE A 29 7.28 11.80 6.03
C ILE A 29 6.00 12.31 6.70
N ILE A 30 5.37 11.50 7.56
CA ILE A 30 4.06 11.82 8.13
C ILE A 30 4.18 12.83 9.27
N ASN A 31 4.91 12.48 10.33
CA ASN A 31 5.15 13.33 11.49
C ASN A 31 6.11 12.63 12.47
N GLU A 32 7.23 13.27 12.80
CA GLU A 32 8.22 12.78 13.79
C GLU A 32 7.66 12.70 15.22
N GLU A 33 6.55 13.38 15.52
CA GLU A 33 5.90 13.32 16.84
C GLU A 33 5.21 11.97 17.12
N LEU A 34 4.89 11.20 16.08
CA LEU A 34 4.32 9.87 16.23
C LEU A 34 5.43 8.84 16.40
N SER A 35 5.21 7.83 17.24
CA SER A 35 6.13 6.70 17.30
C SER A 35 6.02 5.83 16.04
N SER A 36 7.12 5.21 15.62
CA SER A 36 7.11 4.22 14.52
C SER A 36 6.10 3.09 14.78
N LYS A 37 5.88 2.74 16.04
CA LYS A 37 4.89 1.74 16.45
C LYS A 37 3.45 2.18 16.16
N GLU A 38 3.13 3.46 16.33
CA GLU A 38 1.80 3.98 15.97
C GLU A 38 1.57 3.98 14.47
N ILE A 39 2.59 4.34 13.67
CA ILE A 39 2.53 4.23 12.22
C ILE A 39 2.31 2.78 11.78
N GLU A 40 3.04 1.84 12.38
CA GLU A 40 2.87 0.41 12.10
C GLU A 40 1.46 -0.08 12.47
N LEU A 41 0.90 0.37 13.59
CA LEU A 41 -0.48 0.05 13.98
C LEU A 41 -1.51 0.57 12.96
N MET A 42 -1.36 1.81 12.49
CA MET A 42 -2.28 2.39 11.50
C MET A 42 -2.14 1.69 10.14
N LEU A 43 -0.91 1.36 9.73
CA LEU A 43 -0.66 0.60 8.51
C LEU A 43 -1.29 -0.80 8.56
N ASN A 44 -1.13 -1.51 9.68
CA ASN A 44 -1.73 -2.85 9.86
C ASN A 44 -3.26 -2.79 9.88
N SER A 45 -3.85 -1.75 10.47
CA SER A 45 -5.31 -1.52 10.39
C SER A 45 -5.76 -1.35 8.94
N LEU A 46 -5.03 -0.56 8.16
CA LEU A 46 -5.33 -0.34 6.73
C LEU A 46 -5.22 -1.64 5.90
N ILE A 47 -4.22 -2.47 6.20
CA ILE A 47 -4.06 -3.80 5.58
C ILE A 47 -5.30 -4.68 5.83
N GLU A 48 -5.76 -4.78 7.07
CA GLU A 48 -6.93 -5.59 7.41
C GLU A 48 -8.21 -5.00 6.81
N GLU A 49 -8.38 -3.67 6.83
CA GLU A 49 -9.53 -3.00 6.19
C GLU A 49 -9.62 -3.31 4.69
N TYR A 50 -8.50 -3.34 3.97
CA TYR A 50 -8.49 -3.71 2.55
C TYR A 50 -8.91 -5.16 2.32
N LYS A 51 -8.49 -6.05 3.20
CA LYS A 51 -8.79 -7.48 3.15
C LYS A 51 -10.26 -7.75 3.47
N GLU A 52 -10.78 -7.18 4.55
CA GLU A 52 -12.19 -7.31 4.96
C GLU A 52 -13.15 -6.77 3.90
N ASN A 53 -12.78 -5.68 3.24
CA ASN A 53 -13.58 -5.05 2.19
C ASN A 53 -13.35 -5.64 0.79
N ASN A 54 -12.59 -6.74 0.65
CA ASN A 54 -12.28 -7.38 -0.64
C ASN A 54 -11.83 -6.39 -1.73
N ARG A 55 -10.90 -5.49 -1.38
CA ARG A 55 -10.45 -4.41 -2.27
C ARG A 55 -9.61 -4.94 -3.44
N GLY A 56 -9.63 -4.19 -4.55
CA GLY A 56 -8.81 -4.46 -5.75
C GLY A 56 -7.30 -4.22 -5.57
N ILE A 57 -6.92 -3.56 -4.48
CA ILE A 57 -5.55 -3.28 -4.07
C ILE A 57 -5.30 -3.88 -2.68
N GLN A 58 -4.04 -4.16 -2.39
CA GLN A 58 -3.57 -4.70 -1.11
C GLN A 58 -2.24 -4.06 -0.75
N ILE A 59 -1.88 -4.12 0.53
CA ILE A 59 -0.55 -3.75 0.99
C ILE A 59 0.14 -5.04 1.48
N ILE A 60 1.34 -5.29 1.00
CA ILE A 60 2.13 -6.48 1.34
C ILE A 60 3.40 -6.08 2.10
N LYS A 61 3.87 -6.97 2.97
CA LYS A 61 5.17 -6.83 3.65
C LYS A 61 6.24 -7.59 2.85
N LEU A 62 7.31 -6.88 2.52
CA LEU A 62 8.51 -7.38 1.84
C LEU A 62 9.69 -7.18 2.78
N GLU A 63 10.10 -8.26 3.46
CA GLU A 63 11.10 -8.19 4.54
C GLU A 63 10.73 -7.14 5.61
N ASN A 64 11.44 -6.01 5.61
CA ASN A 64 11.26 -4.90 6.56
C ASN A 64 10.56 -3.68 5.94
N LYS A 65 10.03 -3.83 4.72
CA LYS A 65 9.34 -2.78 3.97
C LYS A 65 7.92 -3.20 3.60
N TYR A 66 7.13 -2.23 3.16
CA TYR A 66 5.74 -2.39 2.76
C TYR A 66 5.52 -1.77 1.39
N GLN A 67 4.67 -2.39 0.57
CA GLN A 67 4.36 -1.90 -0.77
C GLN A 67 2.87 -2.09 -1.06
N MET A 68 2.25 -1.07 -1.68
CA MET A 68 0.90 -1.19 -2.22
C MET A 68 0.97 -1.87 -3.59
N THR A 69 0.14 -2.89 -3.79
CA THR A 69 0.10 -3.69 -5.01
C THR A 69 -1.36 -4.00 -5.39
N THR A 70 -1.60 -4.47 -6.60
CA THR A 70 -2.91 -5.02 -6.96
C THR A 70 -3.19 -6.29 -6.16
N ASN A 71 -4.45 -6.50 -5.77
CA ASN A 71 -4.87 -7.74 -5.13
C ASN A 71 -4.65 -8.94 -6.08
N LYS A 72 -4.00 -9.98 -5.56
CA LYS A 72 -3.64 -11.22 -6.28
C LYS A 72 -4.84 -11.92 -6.90
N GLU A 73 -6.04 -11.77 -6.33
CA GLU A 73 -7.27 -12.33 -6.88
C GLU A 73 -7.57 -11.81 -8.30
N TYR A 74 -7.10 -10.60 -8.63
CA TYR A 74 -7.30 -9.98 -9.93
C TYR A 74 -6.07 -10.10 -10.85
N ALA A 75 -5.04 -10.87 -10.48
CA ALA A 75 -3.80 -11.00 -11.24
C ALA A 75 -4.02 -11.42 -12.71
N GLY A 76 -5.05 -12.23 -12.98
CA GLY A 76 -5.40 -12.61 -14.36
C GLY A 76 -5.81 -11.44 -15.25
N PHE A 77 -6.47 -10.42 -14.70
CA PHE A 77 -6.82 -9.19 -15.42
C PHE A 77 -5.59 -8.31 -15.64
N ILE A 78 -4.74 -8.19 -14.62
CA ILE A 78 -3.49 -7.44 -14.71
C ILE A 78 -2.56 -8.06 -15.76
N LYS A 79 -2.46 -9.39 -15.82
CA LYS A 79 -1.68 -10.08 -16.85
C LYS A 79 -2.16 -9.74 -18.26
N LYS A 80 -3.47 -9.75 -18.52
CA LYS A 80 -4.05 -9.37 -19.83
C LYS A 80 -3.73 -7.92 -20.21
N LEU A 81 -3.65 -7.02 -19.22
CA LEU A 81 -3.26 -5.63 -19.44
C LEU A 81 -1.78 -5.50 -19.82
N LEU A 82 -0.92 -6.25 -19.13
CA LEU A 82 0.54 -6.21 -19.32
C LEU A 82 1.02 -7.02 -20.54
N GLU A 83 0.20 -7.93 -21.05
CA GLU A 83 0.53 -8.69 -22.25
C GLU A 83 0.76 -7.74 -23.43
N PRO A 84 1.93 -7.81 -24.11
CA PRO A 84 2.22 -6.94 -25.23
C PRO A 84 1.20 -7.22 -26.32
N LYS A 85 0.41 -6.19 -26.68
CA LYS A 85 -0.47 -6.26 -27.85
C LYS A 85 0.42 -6.50 -29.06
N LYS A 86 0.43 -7.73 -29.58
CA LYS A 86 1.03 -8.02 -30.90
C LYS A 86 0.42 -7.02 -31.88
N ARG A 87 1.21 -6.03 -32.30
CA ARG A 87 0.83 -5.15 -33.40
C ARG A 87 0.68 -6.06 -34.60
N LYS A 88 -0.56 -6.31 -35.04
CA LYS A 88 -0.80 -6.91 -36.35
C LYS A 88 -0.29 -5.89 -37.36
N HIS A 89 0.83 -6.21 -38.00
CA HIS A 89 1.29 -5.46 -39.14
C HIS A 89 0.54 -5.90 -40.38
#